data_AF-A0A0W0TN53-F1
#
_entry.id   AF-A0A0W0TN53-F1
#
_cell.length_a   1.000
_cell.length_b   1.000
_cell.length_c   1.000
_cell.angle_alpha   90.00
_cell.angle_beta   90.00
_cell.angle_gamma   90.00
#
_symmetry.space_group_name_H-M   'P 1'
#
loop_
_entity.id
_entity.type
_entity.pdbx_description
1 polymer ?
#
loop_
_entity_poly.entity_id
_entity_poly.type
_entity_poly.pdbx_seq_one_letter_code
_entity_poly.pdbx_strand_id
1 'polypeptide(L)'
;MALSLAEQGKLDEEYDDLSQLVIEQEQDQWAAKKEAIIALCTENDIPLYNMAALNVMKASGLLSRLLKLMAQYEKLEEANVVWDQEFLTWKQTFDTEVKKATLALVTLHDQAYLSIADQYQKRGEVSAQTLLTIKDMTDLLEDPDFISDDVLVSAPFSLLEMSTDQEEQVKALIERAAREGKKVFLPVNYDGHWFYLLKEKEGEEDVWSIQDEQPFIDDEAALSIRQKGMLKHSTALLDKLIGKDNYNELLVYSTEDQFNDFDCGTRVINAYRTIADSDYLEHSHADILVELLEKQLSQEEYEALPELLFSEDIELSEKVDQVIEATVATQNSEHEQFENYQTFVKNTVYDVINRQGFFANLQNRIPVQDLEKDLDIDLTHRSAEEIEEIDEEFAAALQEAECIKAGL
;
A
#
# COMPACT_ATOMS: atom_id res chain seq x y z
N MET A 1 -6.45 -31.09 20.66
CA MET A 1 -7.93 -31.29 20.70
C MET A 1 -8.38 -31.63 19.28
N ALA A 2 -9.42 -32.45 19.09
CA ALA A 2 -9.91 -32.73 17.73
C ALA A 2 -10.69 -31.52 17.21
N LEU A 3 -10.27 -30.96 16.07
CA LEU A 3 -10.93 -29.82 15.40
C LEU A 3 -12.31 -30.24 14.88
N SER A 4 -13.25 -29.29 14.81
CA SER A 4 -14.53 -29.52 14.12
C SER A 4 -14.34 -29.57 12.60
N LEU A 5 -15.25 -30.24 11.89
CA LEU A 5 -15.20 -30.36 10.41
C LEU A 5 -15.19 -28.99 9.70
N ALA A 6 -15.80 -27.96 10.29
CA ALA A 6 -15.82 -26.61 9.74
C ALA A 6 -14.48 -25.87 9.97
N GLU A 7 -13.86 -26.06 11.14
CA GLU A 7 -12.51 -25.54 11.41
C GLU A 7 -11.47 -26.24 10.53
N GLN A 8 -11.65 -27.53 10.27
CA GLN A 8 -10.78 -28.32 9.41
C GLN A 8 -10.86 -27.86 7.93
N GLY A 9 -12.07 -27.65 7.40
CA GLY A 9 -12.24 -27.12 6.05
C GLY A 9 -11.69 -25.70 5.86
N LYS A 10 -11.80 -24.83 6.88
CA LYS A 10 -11.21 -23.49 6.84
C LYS A 10 -9.68 -23.50 6.90
N LEU A 11 -9.12 -24.38 7.73
CA LEU A 11 -7.67 -24.60 7.78
C LEU A 11 -7.16 -25.12 6.44
N ASP A 12 -7.87 -26.06 5.79
CA ASP A 12 -7.44 -26.62 4.50
C ASP A 12 -7.34 -25.55 3.40
N GLU A 13 -8.28 -24.60 3.35
CA GLU A 13 -8.27 -23.43 2.45
C GLU A 13 -7.10 -22.49 2.77
N GLU A 14 -6.92 -22.10 4.04
CA GLU A 14 -5.81 -21.23 4.48
C GLU A 14 -4.42 -21.88 4.25
N TYR A 15 -4.35 -23.21 4.22
CA TYR A 15 -3.14 -23.98 3.92
C TYR A 15 -2.89 -24.21 2.43
N ASP A 16 -3.90 -24.13 1.57
CA ASP A 16 -3.73 -24.21 0.12
C ASP A 16 -2.98 -22.98 -0.42
N ASP A 17 -3.23 -21.81 0.15
CA ASP A 17 -2.57 -20.56 -0.24
C ASP A 17 -1.07 -20.56 0.08
N LEU A 18 -0.62 -21.37 1.06
CA LEU A 18 0.81 -21.51 1.37
C LEU A 18 1.62 -22.17 0.25
N SER A 19 0.96 -22.86 -0.69
CA SER A 19 1.63 -23.40 -1.88
C SER A 19 2.32 -22.30 -2.70
N GLN A 20 1.77 -21.09 -2.70
CA GLN A 20 2.35 -19.93 -3.40
C GLN A 20 3.69 -19.47 -2.79
N LEU A 21 3.96 -19.84 -1.53
CA LEU A 21 5.17 -19.48 -0.81
C LEU A 21 6.28 -20.55 -0.95
N VAL A 22 5.97 -21.69 -1.57
CA VAL A 22 6.92 -22.77 -1.83
C VAL A 22 7.66 -22.48 -3.14
N ILE A 23 9.00 -22.51 -3.10
CA ILE A 23 9.81 -22.37 -4.31
C ILE A 23 9.49 -23.50 -5.30
N GLU A 24 9.54 -23.21 -6.60
CA GLU A 24 9.10 -24.13 -7.66
C GLU A 24 9.72 -25.53 -7.54
N GLN A 25 10.98 -25.60 -7.13
CA GLN A 25 11.73 -26.85 -6.97
C GLN A 25 11.24 -27.75 -5.81
N GLU A 26 10.47 -27.20 -4.88
CA GLU A 26 9.94 -27.89 -3.69
C GLU A 26 8.43 -28.14 -3.76
N GLN A 27 7.75 -27.69 -4.82
CA GLN A 27 6.29 -27.83 -5.02
C GLN A 27 5.82 -29.28 -4.95
N ASP A 28 6.53 -30.20 -5.62
CA ASP A 28 6.20 -31.64 -5.59
C ASP A 28 6.34 -32.23 -4.17
N GLN A 29 7.31 -31.74 -3.39
CA GLN A 29 7.51 -32.19 -2.02
C GLN A 29 6.42 -31.63 -1.10
N TRP A 30 6.03 -30.38 -1.30
CA TRP A 30 4.90 -29.78 -0.60
C TRP A 30 3.61 -30.55 -0.86
N ALA A 31 3.25 -30.77 -2.13
CA ALA A 31 2.04 -31.50 -2.50
C ALA A 31 2.00 -32.91 -1.88
N ALA A 32 3.15 -33.59 -1.79
CA ALA A 32 3.24 -34.92 -1.19
C ALA A 32 3.17 -34.92 0.35
N LYS A 33 3.60 -33.83 1.00
CA LYS A 33 3.79 -33.76 2.47
C LYS A 33 2.80 -32.85 3.19
N LYS A 34 2.00 -32.06 2.47
CA LYS A 34 1.06 -31.06 2.99
C LYS A 34 0.24 -31.59 4.16
N GLU A 35 -0.47 -32.70 3.95
CA GLU A 35 -1.34 -33.30 4.98
C GLU A 35 -0.59 -33.70 6.25
N ALA A 36 0.61 -34.26 6.10
CA ALA A 36 1.45 -34.66 7.23
C ALA A 36 2.00 -33.45 7.99
N ILE A 37 2.32 -32.37 7.28
CA ILE A 37 2.73 -31.09 7.89
C ILE A 37 1.59 -30.49 8.69
N ILE A 38 0.39 -30.40 8.11
CA ILE A 38 -0.79 -29.83 8.76
C ILE A 38 -1.12 -30.62 10.03
N ALA A 39 -1.11 -31.96 9.95
CA ALA A 39 -1.33 -32.81 11.10
C ALA A 39 -0.29 -32.57 12.21
N LEU A 40 1.01 -32.54 11.85
CA LEU A 40 2.09 -32.30 12.81
C LEU A 40 1.97 -30.92 13.47
N CYS A 41 1.70 -29.88 12.70
CA CYS A 41 1.53 -28.53 13.21
C CYS A 41 0.29 -28.43 14.13
N THR A 42 -0.81 -29.07 13.76
CA THR A 42 -2.03 -29.13 14.58
C THR A 42 -1.79 -29.84 15.91
N GLU A 43 -1.08 -30.98 15.90
CA GLU A 43 -0.75 -31.73 17.12
C GLU A 43 0.16 -30.96 18.08
N ASN A 44 0.96 -30.03 17.55
CA ASN A 44 1.91 -29.22 18.30
C ASN A 44 1.41 -27.79 18.58
N ASP A 45 0.12 -27.51 18.35
CA ASP A 45 -0.51 -26.19 18.49
C ASP A 45 0.27 -25.08 17.74
N ILE A 46 0.69 -25.36 16.50
CA ILE A 46 1.41 -24.43 15.63
C ILE A 46 0.41 -23.89 14.59
N PRO A 47 0.00 -22.61 14.69
CA PRO A 47 -0.90 -21.98 13.71
C PRO A 47 -0.13 -21.63 12.44
N LEU A 48 0.18 -22.65 11.62
CA LEU A 48 1.07 -22.51 10.47
C LEU A 48 0.48 -21.56 9.39
N TYR A 49 -0.84 -21.37 9.34
CA TYR A 49 -1.49 -20.35 8.50
C TYR A 49 -0.97 -18.91 8.75
N ASN A 50 -0.43 -18.61 9.95
CA ASN A 50 0.20 -17.32 10.24
C ASN A 50 1.49 -17.06 9.44
N MET A 51 1.97 -18.05 8.67
CA MET A 51 3.09 -17.86 7.74
C MET A 51 2.78 -16.79 6.68
N ALA A 52 1.51 -16.63 6.29
CA ALA A 52 1.08 -15.59 5.35
C ALA A 52 1.30 -14.16 5.87
N ALA A 53 1.41 -13.96 7.19
CA ALA A 53 1.69 -12.66 7.79
C ALA A 53 3.19 -12.29 7.78
N LEU A 54 4.08 -13.20 7.31
CA LEU A 54 5.52 -12.96 7.25
C LEU A 54 5.92 -12.42 5.87
N ASN A 55 7.05 -11.71 5.80
CA ASN A 55 7.68 -11.37 4.53
C ASN A 55 7.93 -12.66 3.71
N VAL A 56 7.65 -12.63 2.41
CA VAL A 56 7.71 -13.78 1.50
C VAL A 56 9.03 -14.54 1.61
N MET A 57 10.19 -13.87 1.62
CA MET A 57 11.49 -14.55 1.75
C MET A 57 11.61 -15.31 3.07
N LYS A 58 11.09 -14.73 4.16
CA LYS A 58 11.12 -15.35 5.48
C LYS A 58 10.16 -16.53 5.58
N ALA A 59 8.95 -16.35 5.04
CA ALA A 59 7.93 -17.38 4.93
C ALA A 59 8.45 -18.59 4.13
N SER A 60 8.95 -18.36 2.92
CA SER A 60 9.56 -19.38 2.07
C SER A 60 10.72 -20.09 2.76
N GLY A 61 11.65 -19.35 3.37
CA GLY A 61 12.77 -19.94 4.10
C GLY A 61 12.36 -20.83 5.28
N LEU A 62 11.33 -20.43 6.03
CA LEU A 62 10.77 -21.23 7.12
C LEU A 62 10.05 -22.47 6.58
N LEU A 63 9.32 -22.36 5.48
CA LEU A 63 8.57 -23.45 4.86
C LEU A 63 9.50 -24.50 4.23
N SER A 64 10.53 -24.08 3.51
CA SER A 64 11.58 -24.97 2.98
C SER A 64 12.30 -25.72 4.10
N ARG A 65 12.56 -25.05 5.24
CA ARG A 65 13.17 -25.71 6.40
C ARG A 65 12.24 -26.73 7.05
N LEU A 66 10.95 -26.44 7.13
CA LEU A 66 9.94 -27.40 7.60
C LEU A 66 9.85 -28.62 6.69
N LEU A 67 9.84 -28.43 5.37
CA LEU A 67 9.84 -29.52 4.39
C LEU A 67 11.06 -30.45 4.54
N LYS A 68 12.25 -29.87 4.75
CA LYS A 68 13.48 -30.64 5.03
C LYS A 68 13.36 -31.44 6.33
N LEU A 69 12.80 -30.86 7.39
CA LEU A 69 12.56 -31.57 8.66
C LEU A 69 11.58 -32.73 8.46
N MET A 70 10.53 -32.55 7.66
CA MET A 70 9.57 -33.62 7.36
C MET A 70 10.17 -34.77 6.55
N ALA A 71 11.06 -34.46 5.60
CA ALA A 71 11.80 -35.48 4.85
C ALA A 71 12.73 -36.33 5.72
N GLN A 72 13.17 -35.80 6.86
CA GLN A 72 13.92 -36.54 7.87
C GLN A 72 12.98 -37.33 8.79
N TYR A 73 11.87 -36.72 9.22
CA TYR A 73 10.87 -37.32 10.11
C TYR A 73 10.37 -38.67 9.60
N GLU A 74 10.04 -38.76 8.31
CA GLU A 74 9.57 -40.00 7.67
C GLU A 74 10.56 -41.17 7.71
N LYS A 75 11.85 -40.89 7.92
CA LYS A 75 12.91 -41.90 7.99
C LYS A 75 13.22 -42.34 9.41
N LEU A 76 12.52 -41.79 10.41
CA LEU A 76 12.73 -42.12 11.81
C LEU A 76 11.91 -43.36 12.20
N GLU A 77 12.60 -44.40 12.69
CA GLU A 77 11.95 -45.60 13.23
C GLU A 77 11.62 -45.48 14.73
N GLU A 78 12.26 -44.56 15.45
CA GLU A 78 12.09 -44.31 16.89
C GLU A 78 12.24 -42.81 17.23
N ALA A 79 11.89 -42.43 18.46
CA ALA A 79 12.04 -41.06 18.97
C ALA A 79 13.48 -40.55 18.78
N ASN A 80 13.62 -39.46 18.03
CA ASN A 80 14.92 -38.91 17.66
C ASN A 80 15.12 -37.52 18.30
N VAL A 81 15.97 -37.51 19.33
CA VAL A 81 16.31 -36.31 20.10
C VAL A 81 16.88 -35.18 19.23
N VAL A 82 17.61 -35.52 18.15
CA VAL A 82 18.18 -34.51 17.24
C VAL A 82 17.08 -33.84 16.43
N TRP A 83 16.16 -34.65 15.88
CA TRP A 83 15.01 -34.12 15.14
C TRP A 83 14.11 -33.27 16.03
N ASP A 84 13.80 -33.75 17.24
CA ASP A 84 12.97 -33.01 18.21
C ASP A 84 13.57 -31.63 18.52
N GLN A 85 14.89 -31.56 18.69
CA GLN A 85 15.60 -30.31 18.94
C GLN A 85 15.58 -29.38 17.73
N GLU A 86 15.74 -29.91 16.51
CA GLU A 86 15.68 -29.11 15.28
C GLU A 86 14.27 -28.59 15.01
N PHE A 87 13.24 -29.41 15.22
CA PHE A 87 11.84 -29.01 15.11
C PHE A 87 11.47 -27.95 16.14
N LEU A 88 11.91 -28.10 17.40
CA LEU A 88 11.72 -27.09 18.44
C LEU A 88 12.39 -25.76 18.07
N THR A 89 13.61 -25.81 17.52
CA THR A 89 14.34 -24.62 17.08
C THR A 89 13.61 -23.92 15.93
N TRP A 90 13.09 -24.70 14.97
CA TRP A 90 12.26 -24.17 13.89
C TRP A 90 10.99 -23.51 14.45
N LYS A 91 10.26 -24.16 15.36
CA LYS A 91 9.05 -23.61 15.99
C LYS A 91 9.35 -22.29 16.71
N GLN A 92 10.41 -22.23 17.51
CA GLN A 92 10.81 -21.00 18.19
C GLN A 92 11.14 -19.86 17.22
N THR A 93 11.76 -20.19 16.08
CA THR A 93 12.05 -19.20 15.04
C THR A 93 10.75 -18.70 14.40
N PHE A 94 9.85 -19.60 14.02
CA PHE A 94 8.53 -19.27 13.49
C PHE A 94 7.75 -18.36 14.46
N ASP A 95 7.62 -18.75 15.73
CA ASP A 95 6.90 -17.97 16.75
C ASP A 95 7.51 -16.57 16.95
N THR A 96 8.84 -16.46 16.88
CA THR A 96 9.54 -15.18 17.03
C THR A 96 9.27 -14.25 15.85
N GLU A 97 9.31 -14.78 14.64
CA GLU A 97 9.09 -13.99 13.42
C GLU A 97 7.62 -13.59 13.27
N VAL A 98 6.68 -14.47 13.61
CA VAL A 98 5.25 -14.11 13.69
C VAL A 98 5.04 -12.99 14.70
N LYS A 99 5.62 -13.07 15.91
CA LYS A 99 5.54 -11.99 16.89
C LYS A 99 6.13 -10.68 16.40
N LYS A 100 7.25 -10.70 15.68
CA LYS A 100 7.84 -9.50 15.07
C LYS A 100 6.93 -8.91 14.01
N ALA A 101 6.37 -9.73 13.13
CA ALA A 101 5.43 -9.30 12.10
C ALA A 101 4.17 -8.69 12.72
N THR A 102 3.59 -9.33 13.73
CA THR A 102 2.45 -8.77 14.49
C THR A 102 2.81 -7.44 15.15
N LEU A 103 3.97 -7.35 15.81
CA LEU A 103 4.40 -6.10 16.45
C LEU A 103 4.66 -5.00 15.42
N ALA A 104 5.25 -5.33 14.27
CA ALA A 104 5.46 -4.40 13.17
C ALA A 104 4.12 -3.90 12.63
N LEU A 105 3.14 -4.79 12.45
CA LEU A 105 1.80 -4.43 11.99
C LEU A 105 1.07 -3.54 13.00
N VAL A 106 1.17 -3.83 14.30
CA VAL A 106 0.64 -2.95 15.36
C VAL A 106 1.34 -1.59 15.34
N THR A 107 2.66 -1.57 15.18
CA THR A 107 3.44 -0.32 15.13
C THR A 107 3.08 0.50 13.90
N LEU A 108 2.93 -0.14 12.73
CA LEU A 108 2.48 0.48 11.49
C LEU A 108 1.08 1.06 11.65
N HIS A 109 0.14 0.29 12.22
CA HIS A 109 -1.21 0.76 12.49
C HIS A 109 -1.24 1.94 13.47
N ASP A 110 -0.42 1.91 14.51
CA ASP A 110 -0.31 3.02 15.47
C ASP A 110 0.32 4.28 14.84
N GLN A 111 1.20 4.10 13.85
CA GLN A 111 1.87 5.17 13.12
C GLN A 111 1.10 5.68 11.90
N ALA A 112 0.15 4.90 11.37
CA ALA A 112 -0.73 5.32 10.30
C ALA A 112 -1.60 6.48 10.78
N TYR A 113 -1.69 7.52 9.96
CA TYR A 113 -2.58 8.64 10.24
C TYR A 113 -3.98 8.27 9.78
N LEU A 114 -4.93 8.36 10.70
CA LEU A 114 -6.34 8.10 10.38
C LEU A 114 -6.99 9.28 9.68
N SER A 115 -6.44 10.48 9.84
CA SER A 115 -6.88 11.73 9.22
C SER A 115 -5.82 12.81 9.39
N ILE A 116 -6.03 13.96 8.75
CA ILE A 116 -5.16 15.14 8.94
C ILE A 116 -5.13 15.61 10.40
N ALA A 117 -6.27 15.62 11.10
CA ALA A 117 -6.31 15.94 12.52
C ALA A 117 -5.55 14.94 13.39
N ASP A 118 -5.61 13.63 13.10
CA ASP A 118 -4.82 12.62 13.83
C ASP A 118 -3.31 12.84 13.64
N GLN A 119 -2.89 13.19 12.42
CA GLN A 119 -1.51 13.59 12.15
C GLN A 119 -1.09 14.80 12.98
N TYR A 120 -1.93 15.84 13.00
CA TYR A 120 -1.67 17.03 13.81
C TYR A 120 -1.59 16.70 15.30
N GLN A 121 -2.52 15.92 15.85
CA GLN A 121 -2.52 15.55 17.27
C GLN A 121 -1.29 14.69 17.65
N LYS A 122 -0.82 13.83 16.75
CA LYS A 122 0.37 12.99 16.97
C LYS A 122 1.69 13.75 16.83
N ARG A 123 1.80 14.67 15.87
CA ARG A 123 3.07 15.33 15.51
C ARG A 123 3.18 16.81 15.91
N GLY A 124 2.05 17.48 16.13
CA GLY A 124 1.95 18.92 16.31
C GLY A 124 2.11 19.73 15.02
N GLU A 125 2.25 19.08 13.85
CA GLU A 125 2.41 19.71 12.54
C GLU A 125 1.74 18.87 11.43
N VAL A 126 1.27 19.53 10.38
CA VAL A 126 0.77 18.91 9.13
C VAL A 126 1.64 19.42 7.98
N SER A 127 2.13 18.51 7.14
CA SER A 127 2.92 18.86 5.96
C SER A 127 2.00 19.21 4.78
N ALA A 128 2.39 20.16 3.93
CA ALA A 128 1.73 20.39 2.64
C ALA A 128 1.95 19.24 1.63
N GLN A 129 2.72 18.22 2.02
CA GLN A 129 2.95 16.98 1.28
C GLN A 129 2.23 15.81 1.94
N THR A 130 0.99 16.03 2.38
CA THR A 130 0.20 15.00 3.06
C THR A 130 -0.91 14.52 2.14
N LEU A 131 -0.96 13.22 1.86
CA LEU A 131 -2.07 12.62 1.13
C LEU A 131 -3.34 12.63 1.97
N LEU A 132 -4.48 12.86 1.32
CA LEU A 132 -5.78 12.71 1.97
C LEU A 132 -6.08 11.24 2.24
N THR A 133 -6.54 10.92 3.44
CA THR A 133 -6.98 9.57 3.82
C THR A 133 -8.42 9.31 3.37
N ILE A 134 -8.89 8.06 3.45
CA ILE A 134 -10.32 7.73 3.21
C ILE A 134 -11.24 8.55 4.13
N LYS A 135 -10.84 8.79 5.38
CA LYS A 135 -11.62 9.60 6.32
C LYS A 135 -11.67 11.06 5.88
N ASP A 136 -10.54 11.63 5.48
CA ASP A 136 -10.47 13.01 4.99
C ASP A 136 -11.35 13.20 3.76
N MET A 137 -11.26 12.27 2.80
CA MET A 137 -12.12 12.27 1.62
C MET A 137 -13.61 12.17 1.99
N THR A 138 -13.96 11.33 2.96
CA THR A 138 -15.34 11.19 3.44
C THR A 138 -15.86 12.51 4.03
N ASP A 139 -15.09 13.11 4.95
CA ASP A 139 -15.47 14.35 5.62
C ASP A 139 -15.64 15.53 4.63
N LEU A 140 -14.89 15.54 3.52
CA LEU A 140 -14.97 16.56 2.47
C LEU A 140 -16.12 16.33 1.47
N LEU A 141 -16.42 15.07 1.15
CA LEU A 141 -17.48 14.70 0.20
C LEU A 141 -18.88 14.76 0.84
N GLU A 142 -18.98 14.57 2.16
CA GLU A 142 -20.24 14.68 2.91
C GLU A 142 -20.57 16.12 3.34
N ASP A 143 -19.80 17.10 2.85
CA ASP A 143 -20.04 18.51 3.15
C ASP A 143 -21.44 18.95 2.66
N PRO A 144 -22.34 19.39 3.57
CA PRO A 144 -23.67 19.84 3.21
C PRO A 144 -23.72 20.97 2.17
N ASP A 145 -22.68 21.79 2.09
CA ASP A 145 -22.62 22.94 1.18
C ASP A 145 -22.44 22.49 -0.29
N PHE A 146 -22.00 21.25 -0.53
CA PHE A 146 -21.75 20.71 -1.87
C PHE A 146 -22.73 19.59 -2.26
N ILE A 147 -23.84 19.44 -1.55
CA ILE A 147 -24.89 18.50 -1.95
C ILE A 147 -25.64 19.04 -3.17
N SER A 148 -25.49 18.34 -4.31
CA SER A 148 -26.13 18.69 -5.57
C SER A 148 -27.28 17.75 -5.93
N ASP A 149 -28.34 18.30 -6.51
CA ASP A 149 -29.45 17.52 -7.05
C ASP A 149 -29.07 16.80 -8.36
N ASP A 150 -28.02 17.22 -9.06
CA ASP A 150 -27.68 16.74 -10.41
C ASP A 150 -26.64 15.61 -10.43
N VAL A 151 -25.87 15.46 -9.34
CA VAL A 151 -24.85 14.42 -9.19
C VAL A 151 -25.07 13.60 -7.93
N LEU A 152 -24.95 12.28 -8.05
CA LEU A 152 -24.91 11.36 -6.92
C LEU A 152 -23.47 10.93 -6.67
N VAL A 153 -22.99 11.10 -5.44
CA VAL A 153 -21.64 10.74 -5.02
C VAL A 153 -21.65 9.55 -4.07
N SER A 154 -20.73 8.60 -4.25
CA SER A 154 -20.54 7.51 -3.27
C SER A 154 -19.59 7.93 -2.15
N ALA A 155 -19.60 7.19 -1.05
CA ALA A 155 -18.46 7.23 -0.13
C ALA A 155 -17.17 6.82 -0.88
N PRO A 156 -16.00 7.35 -0.49
CA PRO A 156 -14.73 6.96 -1.09
C PRO A 156 -14.40 5.50 -0.74
N PHE A 157 -13.76 4.78 -1.66
CA PHE A 157 -13.38 3.38 -1.45
C PHE A 157 -12.06 3.02 -2.13
N SER A 158 -11.39 2.00 -1.59
CA SER A 158 -10.24 1.36 -2.24
C SER A 158 -10.73 0.38 -3.29
N LEU A 159 -10.17 0.48 -4.50
CA LEU A 159 -10.51 -0.40 -5.61
C LEU A 159 -10.05 -1.85 -5.39
N LEU A 160 -8.99 -2.03 -4.58
CA LEU A 160 -8.43 -3.35 -4.27
C LEU A 160 -9.10 -4.00 -3.06
N GLU A 161 -9.61 -3.19 -2.12
CA GLU A 161 -10.05 -3.67 -0.80
C GLU A 161 -11.55 -3.43 -0.55
N MET A 162 -12.34 -3.25 -1.60
CA MET A 162 -13.76 -2.97 -1.45
C MET A 162 -14.51 -4.16 -0.83
N SER A 163 -15.20 -3.90 0.28
CA SER A 163 -16.06 -4.88 0.95
C SER A 163 -17.35 -5.13 0.17
N THR A 164 -17.97 -6.30 0.34
CA THR A 164 -19.26 -6.64 -0.29
C THR A 164 -20.34 -5.60 -0.03
N ASP A 165 -20.41 -5.07 1.19
CA ASP A 165 -21.39 -4.04 1.56
C ASP A 165 -21.16 -2.73 0.78
N GLN A 166 -19.90 -2.33 0.58
CA GLN A 166 -19.56 -1.16 -0.25
C GLN A 166 -19.96 -1.39 -1.72
N GLU A 167 -19.73 -2.59 -2.27
CA GLU A 167 -20.13 -2.90 -3.65
C GLU A 167 -21.65 -2.78 -3.82
N GLU A 168 -22.42 -3.30 -2.87
CA GLU A 168 -23.88 -3.21 -2.89
C GLU A 168 -24.37 -1.75 -2.80
N GLN A 169 -23.72 -0.93 -1.97
CA GLN A 169 -24.03 0.50 -1.85
C GLN A 169 -23.73 1.26 -3.15
N VAL A 170 -22.56 1.04 -3.76
CA VAL A 170 -22.18 1.67 -5.03
C VAL A 170 -23.13 1.22 -6.13
N LYS A 171 -23.47 -0.07 -6.20
CA LYS A 171 -24.44 -0.60 -7.17
C LYS A 171 -25.81 0.08 -7.02
N ALA A 172 -26.33 0.15 -5.80
CA ALA A 172 -27.61 0.79 -5.52
C ALA A 172 -27.61 2.28 -5.90
N LEU A 173 -26.49 2.97 -5.70
CA LEU A 173 -26.30 4.36 -6.10
C LEU A 173 -26.35 4.52 -7.63
N ILE A 174 -25.65 3.65 -8.37
CA ILE A 174 -25.65 3.67 -9.84
C ILE A 174 -27.06 3.40 -10.39
N GLU A 175 -27.75 2.40 -9.87
CA GLU A 175 -29.12 2.08 -10.27
C GLU A 175 -30.09 3.23 -9.97
N ARG A 176 -29.91 3.91 -8.84
CA ARG A 176 -30.68 5.12 -8.50
C ARG A 176 -30.41 6.24 -9.50
N ALA A 177 -29.14 6.51 -9.80
CA ALA A 177 -28.75 7.56 -10.74
C ALA A 177 -29.32 7.31 -12.13
N ALA A 178 -29.29 6.07 -12.61
CA ALA A 178 -29.88 5.69 -13.89
C ALA A 178 -31.40 5.96 -13.95
N ARG A 179 -32.14 5.68 -12.87
CA ARG A 179 -33.59 5.98 -12.79
C ARG A 179 -33.88 7.47 -12.72
N GLU A 180 -33.03 8.24 -12.04
CA GLU A 180 -33.22 9.68 -11.84
C GLU A 180 -32.61 10.52 -12.98
N GLY A 181 -31.82 9.91 -13.86
CA GLY A 181 -31.12 10.60 -14.94
C GLY A 181 -29.98 11.49 -14.45
N LYS A 182 -29.36 11.13 -13.32
CA LYS A 182 -28.30 11.91 -12.66
C LYS A 182 -26.90 11.42 -13.04
N LYS A 183 -25.90 12.28 -12.85
CA LYS A 183 -24.49 11.90 -12.92
C LYS A 183 -24.12 11.00 -11.73
N VAL A 184 -23.10 10.16 -11.90
CA VAL A 184 -22.51 9.40 -10.79
C VAL A 184 -21.05 9.78 -10.65
N PHE A 185 -20.65 10.17 -9.44
CA PHE A 185 -19.27 10.43 -9.08
C PHE A 185 -18.81 9.37 -8.07
N LEU A 186 -17.82 8.57 -8.43
CA LEU A 186 -17.23 7.56 -7.55
C LEU A 186 -15.78 7.98 -7.24
N PRO A 187 -15.49 8.44 -6.02
CA PRO A 187 -14.12 8.70 -5.59
C PRO A 187 -13.42 7.37 -5.29
N VAL A 188 -12.32 7.11 -5.98
CA VAL A 188 -11.63 5.81 -5.94
C VAL A 188 -10.17 6.01 -5.52
N ASN A 189 -9.72 5.16 -4.60
CA ASN A 189 -8.32 5.01 -4.27
C ASN A 189 -7.76 3.73 -4.90
N TYR A 190 -6.56 3.81 -5.47
CA TYR A 190 -5.80 2.66 -5.94
C TYR A 190 -4.32 2.89 -5.67
N ASP A 191 -3.71 2.03 -4.84
CA ASP A 191 -2.27 2.08 -4.54
C ASP A 191 -1.82 3.49 -4.09
N GLY A 192 -2.50 4.03 -3.07
CA GLY A 192 -2.24 5.34 -2.49
C GLY A 192 -2.64 6.54 -3.36
N HIS A 193 -3.12 6.31 -4.58
CA HIS A 193 -3.49 7.37 -5.52
C HIS A 193 -5.00 7.57 -5.61
N TRP A 194 -5.44 8.82 -5.57
CA TRP A 194 -6.84 9.19 -5.72
C TRP A 194 -7.16 9.57 -7.16
N PHE A 195 -8.24 8.99 -7.67
CA PHE A 195 -8.86 9.34 -8.94
C PHE A 195 -10.38 9.19 -8.80
N TYR A 196 -11.14 9.41 -9.86
CA TYR A 196 -12.57 9.16 -9.81
C TYR A 196 -13.12 8.51 -11.09
N LEU A 197 -14.18 7.73 -10.92
CA LEU A 197 -15.02 7.28 -12.03
C LEU A 197 -16.20 8.22 -12.14
N LEU A 198 -16.40 8.76 -13.34
CA LEU A 198 -17.51 9.64 -13.64
C LEU A 198 -18.41 8.99 -14.67
N LYS A 199 -19.70 8.91 -14.33
CA LYS A 199 -20.77 8.57 -15.26
C LYS A 199 -21.53 9.81 -15.67
N GLU A 200 -21.53 10.09 -16.96
CA GLU A 200 -22.29 11.17 -17.56
C GLU A 200 -23.26 10.63 -18.61
N LYS A 201 -24.20 11.49 -19.01
CA LYS A 201 -25.14 11.18 -20.08
C LYS A 201 -24.77 11.98 -21.32
N GLU A 202 -24.27 11.30 -22.33
CA GLU A 202 -23.99 11.89 -23.64
C GLU A 202 -25.12 11.51 -24.62
N GLY A 203 -26.05 12.43 -24.80
CA GLY A 203 -27.25 12.17 -25.62
C GLY A 203 -28.19 11.17 -24.94
N GLU A 204 -28.35 9.98 -25.53
CA GLU A 204 -29.18 8.89 -24.98
C GLU A 204 -28.36 7.80 -24.28
N GLU A 205 -27.03 7.89 -24.32
CA GLU A 205 -26.13 6.85 -23.80
C GLU A 205 -25.45 7.29 -22.49
N ASP A 206 -25.21 6.31 -21.64
CA ASP A 206 -24.45 6.48 -20.40
C ASP A 206 -22.96 6.23 -20.73
N VAL A 207 -22.13 7.24 -20.47
CA VAL A 207 -20.68 7.18 -20.72
C VAL A 207 -19.96 7.17 -19.38
N TRP A 208 -19.07 6.18 -19.23
CA TRP A 208 -18.21 6.06 -18.06
C TRP A 208 -16.79 6.49 -18.41
N SER A 209 -16.15 7.18 -17.48
CA SER A 209 -14.77 7.61 -17.63
C SER A 209 -13.95 7.46 -16.35
N ILE A 210 -12.67 7.11 -16.50
CA ILE A 210 -11.62 7.32 -15.51
C ILE A 210 -11.14 8.75 -15.67
N GLN A 211 -11.15 9.50 -14.58
CA GLN A 211 -10.66 10.86 -14.51
C GLN A 211 -9.49 10.89 -13.53
N ASP A 212 -8.31 11.15 -14.05
CA ASP A 212 -7.07 11.19 -13.30
C ASP A 212 -6.27 12.44 -13.67
N GLU A 213 -5.63 13.07 -12.71
CA GLU A 213 -4.92 14.34 -12.92
C GLU A 213 -3.51 14.12 -13.45
N GLN A 214 -3.01 12.88 -13.34
CA GLN A 214 -1.76 12.49 -13.97
C GLN A 214 -1.96 12.15 -15.44
N PRO A 215 -1.00 12.53 -16.31
CA PRO A 215 -1.09 12.26 -17.74
C PRO A 215 -1.24 10.77 -18.01
N PHE A 216 -2.38 10.39 -18.58
CA PHE A 216 -2.59 9.05 -19.11
C PHE A 216 -1.87 8.94 -20.45
N ILE A 217 -0.98 7.94 -20.56
CA ILE A 217 -0.22 7.75 -21.79
C ILE A 217 -1.15 7.12 -22.83
N ASP A 218 -1.42 7.84 -23.93
CA ASP A 218 -2.33 7.40 -25.01
C ASP A 218 -1.95 6.04 -25.64
N ASP A 219 -0.68 5.66 -25.54
CA ASP A 219 -0.20 4.35 -25.98
C ASP A 219 -0.36 3.32 -24.85
N GLU A 220 -1.31 2.39 -25.02
CA GLU A 220 -1.61 1.29 -24.09
C GLU A 220 -0.35 0.47 -23.73
N ALA A 221 0.62 0.35 -24.65
CA ALA A 221 1.88 -0.34 -24.40
C ALA A 221 2.79 0.42 -23.42
N ALA A 222 2.66 1.75 -23.38
CA ALA A 222 3.49 2.65 -22.59
C ALA A 222 2.82 3.11 -21.28
N LEU A 223 1.58 2.69 -20.99
CA LEU A 223 0.93 2.93 -19.69
C LEU A 223 1.82 2.43 -18.54
N SER A 224 1.91 3.24 -17.49
CA SER A 224 2.56 2.84 -16.24
C SER A 224 1.84 1.64 -15.61
N ILE A 225 2.53 0.91 -14.72
CA ILE A 225 1.94 -0.23 -14.00
C ILE A 225 0.67 0.21 -13.24
N ARG A 226 0.71 1.37 -12.57
CA ARG A 226 -0.45 1.95 -11.87
C ARG A 226 -1.62 2.20 -12.81
N GLN A 227 -1.39 2.84 -13.96
CA GLN A 227 -2.46 3.15 -14.92
C GLN A 227 -3.09 1.88 -15.52
N LYS A 228 -2.27 0.86 -15.83
CA LYS A 228 -2.75 -0.45 -16.27
C LYS A 228 -3.62 -1.10 -15.19
N GLY A 229 -3.19 -1.00 -13.93
CA GLY A 229 -3.95 -1.45 -12.77
C GLY A 229 -5.30 -0.74 -12.64
N MET A 230 -5.29 0.59 -12.57
CA MET A 230 -6.50 1.43 -12.49
C MET A 230 -7.50 1.08 -13.59
N LEU A 231 -7.07 0.98 -14.85
CA LEU A 231 -7.94 0.65 -15.98
C LEU A 231 -8.53 -0.76 -15.85
N LYS A 232 -7.69 -1.76 -15.59
CA LYS A 232 -8.10 -3.15 -15.45
C LYS A 232 -9.10 -3.34 -14.32
N HIS A 233 -8.78 -2.81 -13.14
CA HIS A 233 -9.60 -2.99 -11.94
C HIS A 233 -10.89 -2.17 -11.99
N SER A 234 -10.86 -0.96 -12.58
CA SER A 234 -12.08 -0.16 -12.78
C SER A 234 -13.03 -0.83 -13.77
N THR A 235 -12.49 -1.38 -14.87
CA THR A 235 -13.29 -2.15 -15.85
C THR A 235 -13.92 -3.38 -15.20
N ALA A 236 -13.13 -4.16 -14.44
CA ALA A 236 -13.62 -5.32 -13.73
C ALA A 236 -14.71 -4.97 -12.70
N LEU A 237 -14.56 -3.82 -12.03
CA LEU A 237 -15.57 -3.31 -11.11
C LEU A 237 -16.88 -2.98 -11.84
N LEU A 238 -16.83 -2.18 -12.90
CA LEU A 238 -18.03 -1.82 -13.67
C LEU A 238 -18.70 -3.06 -14.29
N ASP A 239 -17.94 -3.99 -14.84
CA ASP A 239 -18.44 -5.28 -15.32
C ASP A 239 -19.20 -6.05 -14.23
N LYS A 240 -18.72 -6.00 -12.99
CA LYS A 240 -19.37 -6.65 -11.85
C LYS A 240 -20.63 -5.92 -11.38
N LEU A 241 -20.60 -4.59 -11.33
CA LEU A 241 -21.69 -3.78 -10.77
C LEU A 241 -22.86 -3.63 -11.74
N ILE A 242 -22.56 -3.28 -13.00
CA ILE A 242 -23.57 -2.97 -14.02
C ILE A 242 -23.59 -3.96 -15.18
N GLY A 243 -22.53 -4.73 -15.40
CA GLY A 243 -22.46 -5.69 -16.52
C GLY A 243 -21.84 -5.10 -17.78
N LYS A 244 -21.05 -5.92 -18.47
CA LYS A 244 -20.23 -5.54 -19.63
C LYS A 244 -21.01 -4.93 -20.81
N ASP A 245 -22.28 -5.29 -20.97
CA ASP A 245 -23.11 -4.82 -22.08
C ASP A 245 -23.87 -3.51 -21.77
N ASN A 246 -23.72 -2.95 -20.55
CA ASN A 246 -24.47 -1.80 -20.07
C ASN A 246 -23.68 -0.49 -20.04
N TYR A 247 -22.45 -0.51 -20.52
CA TYR A 247 -21.67 0.67 -20.79
C TYR A 247 -20.83 0.44 -22.05
N ASN A 248 -20.48 1.52 -22.75
CA ASN A 248 -19.56 1.47 -23.88
C ASN A 248 -18.12 1.22 -23.37
N GLU A 249 -17.12 1.58 -24.17
CA GLU A 249 -15.74 1.60 -23.71
C GLU A 249 -15.54 2.58 -22.55
N LEU A 250 -14.77 2.16 -21.53
CA LEU A 250 -14.40 3.03 -20.41
C LEU A 250 -13.41 4.06 -20.93
N LEU A 251 -13.85 5.31 -21.02
CA LEU A 251 -13.00 6.41 -21.48
C LEU A 251 -11.99 6.76 -20.40
N VAL A 252 -10.86 7.35 -20.81
CA VAL A 252 -9.85 7.83 -19.89
C VAL A 252 -9.54 9.28 -20.24
N TYR A 253 -9.61 10.14 -19.24
CA TYR A 253 -9.28 11.54 -19.35
C TYR A 253 -8.20 11.89 -18.33
N SER A 254 -7.19 12.60 -18.80
CA SER A 254 -6.20 13.24 -17.94
C SER A 254 -6.09 14.73 -18.20
N THR A 255 -6.03 15.50 -17.13
CA THR A 255 -6.00 16.98 -17.17
C THR A 255 -4.58 17.55 -17.22
N GLU A 256 -3.53 16.75 -16.95
CA GLU A 256 -2.13 17.18 -16.85
C GLU A 256 -1.87 18.24 -15.74
N ASP A 257 -2.82 18.44 -14.83
CA ASP A 257 -2.80 19.58 -13.90
C ASP A 257 -2.17 19.24 -12.53
N GLN A 258 -1.62 18.04 -12.33
CA GLN A 258 -0.93 17.68 -11.09
C GLN A 258 0.42 18.40 -10.96
N PHE A 259 0.48 19.48 -10.18
CA PHE A 259 1.72 20.22 -9.89
C PHE A 259 2.48 19.67 -8.67
N ASN A 260 1.81 18.88 -7.82
CA ASN A 260 2.35 18.34 -6.57
C ASN A 260 1.94 16.87 -6.42
N ASP A 261 2.88 15.96 -6.17
CA ASP A 261 2.62 14.51 -6.07
C ASP A 261 1.60 14.12 -4.99
N PHE A 262 1.27 15.04 -4.07
CA PHE A 262 0.39 14.82 -2.92
C PHE A 262 -1.02 15.41 -3.05
N ASP A 263 -1.34 16.11 -4.14
CA ASP A 263 -2.62 16.81 -4.30
C ASP A 263 -3.72 15.99 -5.01
N CYS A 264 -3.48 14.72 -5.35
CA CYS A 264 -4.43 13.90 -6.11
C CYS A 264 -5.83 13.83 -5.44
N GLY A 265 -5.89 13.66 -4.11
CA GLY A 265 -7.15 13.71 -3.37
C GLY A 265 -7.84 15.08 -3.43
N THR A 266 -7.06 16.17 -3.30
CA THR A 266 -7.58 17.55 -3.45
C THR A 266 -8.21 17.76 -4.82
N ARG A 267 -7.60 17.21 -5.88
CA ARG A 267 -8.15 17.32 -7.22
C ARG A 267 -9.48 16.60 -7.38
N VAL A 268 -9.59 15.38 -6.84
CA VAL A 268 -10.88 14.66 -6.81
C VAL A 268 -11.95 15.49 -6.10
N ILE A 269 -11.61 16.13 -4.97
CA ILE A 269 -12.54 17.00 -4.24
C ILE A 269 -12.92 18.24 -5.04
N ASN A 270 -11.95 18.93 -5.64
CA ASN A 270 -12.22 20.11 -6.47
C ASN A 270 -13.09 19.74 -7.67
N ALA A 271 -12.81 18.63 -8.35
CA ALA A 271 -13.62 18.14 -9.47
C ALA A 271 -15.07 17.87 -9.04
N TYR A 272 -15.28 17.20 -7.90
CA TYR A 272 -16.62 16.98 -7.36
C TYR A 272 -17.34 18.29 -7.07
N ARG A 273 -16.68 19.22 -6.35
CA ARG A 273 -17.27 20.50 -5.95
C ARG A 273 -17.60 21.39 -7.15
N THR A 274 -16.76 21.39 -8.19
CA THR A 274 -17.04 22.08 -9.46
C THR A 274 -18.23 21.47 -10.21
N ILE A 275 -18.43 20.16 -10.13
CA ILE A 275 -19.62 19.51 -10.70
C ILE A 275 -20.87 19.82 -9.86
N ALA A 276 -20.74 19.87 -8.54
CA ALA A 276 -21.85 20.08 -7.62
C ALA A 276 -22.33 21.54 -7.57
N ASP A 277 -21.39 22.49 -7.65
CA ASP A 277 -21.62 23.94 -7.62
C ASP A 277 -20.82 24.63 -8.72
N SER A 278 -21.53 25.23 -9.69
CA SER A 278 -20.92 25.93 -10.82
C SER A 278 -20.19 27.22 -10.45
N ASP A 279 -20.49 27.79 -9.28
CA ASP A 279 -19.84 29.00 -8.78
C ASP A 279 -18.64 28.67 -7.86
N TYR A 280 -18.33 27.38 -7.64
CA TYR A 280 -17.20 26.94 -6.83
C TYR A 280 -15.88 27.43 -7.41
N LEU A 281 -15.01 27.92 -6.53
CA LEU A 281 -13.64 28.26 -6.86
C LEU A 281 -12.74 27.19 -6.26
N GLU A 282 -11.89 26.59 -7.10
CA GLU A 282 -10.98 25.54 -6.66
C GLU A 282 -10.07 26.02 -5.53
N HIS A 283 -9.98 25.17 -4.51
CA HIS A 283 -9.11 25.39 -3.36
C HIS A 283 -7.75 24.77 -3.63
N SER A 284 -6.68 25.41 -3.13
CA SER A 284 -5.36 24.80 -3.16
C SER A 284 -5.30 23.60 -2.20
N HIS A 285 -4.29 22.74 -2.36
CA HIS A 285 -4.10 21.62 -1.44
C HIS A 285 -3.96 22.09 0.02
N ALA A 286 -3.23 23.18 0.26
CA ALA A 286 -3.09 23.77 1.58
C ALA A 286 -4.44 24.25 2.15
N ASP A 287 -5.30 24.85 1.33
CA ASP A 287 -6.63 25.31 1.76
C ASP A 287 -7.51 24.12 2.18
N ILE A 288 -7.49 23.02 1.41
CA ILE A 288 -8.21 21.78 1.76
C ILE A 288 -7.70 21.17 3.07
N LEU A 289 -6.38 21.17 3.30
CA LEU A 289 -5.81 20.68 4.57
C LEU A 289 -6.25 21.54 5.77
N VAL A 290 -6.35 22.86 5.60
CA VAL A 290 -6.87 23.76 6.65
C VAL A 290 -8.35 23.51 6.91
N GLU A 291 -9.14 23.34 5.85
CA GLU A 291 -10.56 23.01 5.93
C GLU A 291 -10.79 21.70 6.71
N LEU A 292 -9.98 20.68 6.45
CA LEU A 292 -10.02 19.41 7.18
C LEU A 292 -9.71 19.58 8.68
N LEU A 293 -8.69 20.37 9.02
CA LEU A 293 -8.37 20.68 10.41
C LEU A 293 -9.54 21.39 11.11
N GLU A 294 -10.22 22.31 10.43
CA GLU A 294 -11.40 23.01 10.95
C GLU A 294 -12.57 22.05 11.20
N LYS A 295 -12.79 21.09 10.29
CA LYS A 295 -13.87 20.10 10.42
C LYS A 295 -13.60 19.04 11.49
N GLN A 296 -12.35 18.64 11.66
CA GLN A 296 -11.99 17.44 12.43
C GLN A 296 -11.50 17.73 13.86
N LEU A 297 -10.94 18.91 14.12
CA LEU A 297 -10.51 19.30 15.47
C LEU A 297 -11.66 19.92 16.27
N SER A 298 -11.57 19.88 17.60
CA SER A 298 -12.47 20.69 18.43
C SER A 298 -12.19 22.19 18.23
N GLN A 299 -13.18 23.04 18.50
CA GLN A 299 -13.01 24.49 18.38
C GLN A 299 -11.83 25.00 19.22
N GLU A 300 -11.62 24.46 20.43
CA GLU A 300 -10.50 24.83 21.29
C GLU A 300 -9.14 24.43 20.69
N GLU A 301 -9.05 23.27 20.04
CA GLU A 301 -7.83 22.80 19.37
C GLU A 301 -7.55 23.60 18.09
N TYR A 302 -8.59 23.90 17.31
CA TYR A 302 -8.47 24.68 16.09
C TYR A 302 -8.05 26.13 16.37
N GLU A 303 -8.64 26.78 17.38
CA GLU A 303 -8.26 28.13 17.80
C GLU A 303 -6.83 28.19 18.39
N ALA A 304 -6.29 27.06 18.84
CA ALA A 304 -4.93 26.92 19.34
C ALA A 304 -3.88 26.64 18.24
N LEU A 305 -4.30 26.47 16.98
CA LEU A 305 -3.38 26.27 15.87
C LEU A 305 -2.46 27.48 15.70
N PRO A 306 -1.17 27.27 15.39
CA PRO A 306 -0.26 28.37 15.09
C PRO A 306 -0.72 29.12 13.82
N GLU A 307 -0.50 30.44 13.76
CA GLU A 307 -0.81 31.26 12.56
C GLU A 307 -0.10 30.74 11.29
N LEU A 308 1.02 30.04 11.45
CA LEU A 308 1.74 29.32 10.40
C LEU A 308 1.59 27.81 10.63
N LEU A 309 0.57 27.22 10.01
CA LEU A 309 0.26 25.77 10.08
C LEU A 309 1.21 24.93 9.23
N PHE A 310 1.56 25.44 8.05
CA PHE A 310 2.51 24.84 7.15
C PHE A 310 3.81 25.60 7.30
N SER A 311 4.89 24.92 7.65
CA SER A 311 6.21 25.52 7.54
C SER A 311 6.41 25.92 6.08
N GLU A 312 6.56 27.22 5.79
CA GLU A 312 7.32 27.62 4.60
C GLU A 312 8.62 26.82 4.64
N ASP A 313 9.06 26.26 3.53
CA ASP A 313 10.31 25.49 3.43
C ASP A 313 11.47 26.28 4.06
N ILE A 314 11.70 26.09 5.37
CA ILE A 314 12.87 26.62 6.05
C ILE A 314 14.02 25.72 5.62
N GLU A 315 14.61 26.15 4.50
CA GLU A 315 16.00 25.97 4.10
C GLU A 315 16.47 24.52 3.96
N LEU A 316 15.89 23.82 2.99
CA LEU A 316 16.55 22.65 2.38
C LEU A 316 17.98 23.02 1.92
N SER A 317 18.20 24.26 1.47
CA SER A 317 19.53 24.73 1.09
C SER A 317 20.47 24.80 2.29
N GLU A 318 20.06 25.35 3.45
CA GLU A 318 20.94 25.39 4.63
C GLU A 318 21.22 23.99 5.19
N LYS A 319 20.25 23.07 5.17
CA LYS A 319 20.50 21.70 5.64
C LYS A 319 21.35 20.87 4.67
N VAL A 320 21.15 21.03 3.35
CA VAL A 320 22.04 20.43 2.34
C VAL A 320 23.44 21.02 2.45
N ASP A 321 23.57 22.34 2.63
CA ASP A 321 24.85 23.00 2.85
C ASP A 321 25.51 22.51 4.16
N GLN A 322 24.76 22.32 5.25
CA GLN A 322 25.27 21.73 6.50
C GLN A 322 25.70 20.27 6.32
N VAL A 323 24.99 19.47 5.53
CA VAL A 323 25.39 18.08 5.20
C VAL A 323 26.65 18.09 4.36
N ILE A 324 26.75 18.92 3.32
CA ILE A 324 27.95 19.07 2.49
C ILE A 324 29.13 19.53 3.35
N GLU A 325 28.95 20.53 4.22
CA GLU A 325 29.98 21.07 5.10
C GLU A 325 30.44 20.02 6.13
N ALA A 326 29.52 19.26 6.72
CA ALA A 326 29.83 18.12 7.59
C ALA A 326 30.55 16.97 6.86
N THR A 327 30.19 16.70 5.60
CA THR A 327 30.83 15.70 4.74
C THR A 327 32.27 16.09 4.41
N VAL A 328 32.51 17.36 4.07
CA VAL A 328 33.84 17.90 3.77
C VAL A 328 34.72 17.97 5.03
N ALA A 329 34.12 18.30 6.18
CA ALA A 329 34.83 18.31 7.47
C ALA A 329 35.29 16.90 7.89
N THR A 330 34.46 15.87 7.66
CA THR A 330 34.75 14.48 8.06
C THR A 330 35.73 13.76 7.16
N GLN A 331 35.85 14.13 5.88
CA GLN A 331 36.91 13.64 4.99
C GLN A 331 38.34 14.02 5.47
N ASN A 332 38.45 14.95 6.42
CA ASN A 332 39.71 15.44 6.98
C ASN A 332 39.98 15.04 8.44
N SER A 333 39.16 14.16 9.03
CA SER A 333 39.20 13.84 10.47
C SER A 333 39.38 12.36 10.80
N GLU A 334 39.92 12.06 11.98
CA GLU A 334 40.12 10.69 12.49
C GLU A 334 38.79 9.96 12.86
N HIS A 335 38.87 8.64 12.99
CA HIS A 335 37.78 7.64 13.02
C HIS A 335 36.59 7.97 13.95
N GLU A 336 36.81 8.65 15.08
CA GLU A 336 35.75 8.97 16.07
C GLU A 336 34.77 10.06 15.58
N GLN A 337 35.18 10.91 14.63
CA GLN A 337 34.28 11.89 14.01
C GLN A 337 33.40 11.28 12.90
N PHE A 338 33.80 10.12 12.37
CA PHE A 338 33.05 9.38 11.34
C PHE A 338 31.77 8.73 11.90
N GLU A 339 31.82 8.16 13.12
CA GLU A 339 30.61 7.59 13.76
C GLU A 339 29.57 8.65 14.12
N ASN A 340 30.03 9.82 14.59
CA ASN A 340 29.15 10.97 14.85
C ASN A 340 28.52 11.51 13.55
N TYR A 341 29.27 11.49 12.45
CA TYR A 341 28.76 11.86 11.13
C TYR A 341 27.78 10.83 10.56
N GLN A 342 28.05 9.54 10.69
CA GLN A 342 27.08 8.50 10.31
C GLN A 342 25.78 8.63 11.10
N THR A 343 25.87 8.94 12.40
CA THR A 343 24.70 9.18 13.25
C THR A 343 23.96 10.45 12.82
N PHE A 344 24.68 11.53 12.50
CA PHE A 344 24.10 12.78 12.01
C PHE A 344 23.41 12.61 10.65
N VAL A 345 24.06 11.97 9.67
CA VAL A 345 23.49 11.67 8.36
C VAL A 345 22.32 10.73 8.50
N LYS A 346 22.43 9.66 9.31
CA LYS A 346 21.33 8.75 9.58
C LYS A 346 20.12 9.47 10.17
N ASN A 347 20.32 10.33 11.17
CA ASN A 347 19.23 11.09 11.78
C ASN A 347 18.65 12.12 10.81
N THR A 348 19.48 12.80 10.02
CA THR A 348 19.03 13.80 9.04
C THR A 348 18.26 13.15 7.88
N VAL A 349 18.76 12.03 7.37
CA VAL A 349 18.09 11.22 6.35
C VAL A 349 16.81 10.62 6.91
N TYR A 350 16.82 10.12 8.14
CA TYR A 350 15.63 9.60 8.81
C TYR A 350 14.57 10.69 9.02
N ASP A 351 14.98 11.90 9.40
CA ASP A 351 14.08 13.05 9.56
C ASP A 351 13.53 13.56 8.21
N VAL A 352 14.32 13.54 7.15
CA VAL A 352 13.88 13.91 5.78
C VAL A 352 12.93 12.86 5.20
N ILE A 353 13.26 11.57 5.35
CA ILE A 353 12.44 10.46 4.85
C ILE A 353 11.11 10.35 5.62
N ASN A 354 11.11 10.50 6.96
CA ASN A 354 9.88 10.46 7.76
C ASN A 354 8.98 11.69 7.62
N ARG A 355 9.52 12.83 7.16
CA ARG A 355 8.74 14.06 6.94
C ARG A 355 8.08 14.12 5.57
N GLN A 356 8.58 13.42 4.56
CA GLN A 356 8.10 13.57 3.18
C GLN A 356 7.60 12.28 2.50
N GLY A 357 7.54 11.13 3.19
CA GLY A 357 7.00 9.91 2.56
C GLY A 357 7.71 9.58 1.24
N PHE A 358 9.04 9.71 1.23
CA PHE A 358 9.89 9.77 0.03
C PHE A 358 10.09 8.41 -0.68
N PHE A 359 9.03 7.61 -0.82
CA PHE A 359 9.03 6.39 -1.63
C PHE A 359 8.40 6.57 -3.01
N ALA A 360 7.99 7.78 -3.40
CA ALA A 360 7.41 8.03 -4.71
C ALA A 360 8.42 8.00 -5.88
N ASN A 361 9.74 8.00 -5.65
CA ASN A 361 10.71 7.94 -6.74
C ASN A 361 12.13 7.51 -6.31
N LEU A 362 12.33 6.24 -5.98
CA LEU A 362 13.67 5.66 -5.82
C LEU A 362 14.17 5.09 -7.16
N GLN A 363 14.71 5.96 -8.03
CA GLN A 363 15.56 5.54 -9.16
C GLN A 363 17.01 5.23 -8.73
N ASN A 364 17.28 5.02 -7.43
CA ASN A 364 18.61 4.67 -6.96
C ASN A 364 18.83 3.16 -7.08
N ARG A 365 19.39 2.75 -8.22
CA ARG A 365 19.97 1.41 -8.43
C ARG A 365 20.99 1.14 -7.32
N ILE A 366 20.68 0.22 -6.42
CA ILE A 366 21.66 -0.32 -5.47
C ILE A 366 22.64 -1.18 -6.30
N PRO A 367 23.95 -0.91 -6.27
CA PRO A 367 24.90 -1.75 -6.99
C PRO A 367 24.87 -3.19 -6.45
N VAL A 368 24.57 -4.16 -7.31
CA VAL A 368 24.48 -5.60 -7.02
C VAL A 368 25.69 -6.15 -6.24
N GLN A 369 26.84 -5.50 -6.39
CA GLN A 369 28.11 -5.84 -5.73
C GLN A 369 28.04 -5.71 -4.19
N ASP A 370 27.13 -4.89 -3.66
CA ASP A 370 26.94 -4.72 -2.22
C ASP A 370 25.96 -5.76 -1.63
N LEU A 371 25.11 -6.39 -2.46
CA LEU A 371 24.15 -7.43 -2.03
C LEU A 371 24.81 -8.82 -1.89
N GLU A 372 25.81 -9.15 -2.72
CA GLU A 372 26.53 -10.42 -2.65
C GLU A 372 27.23 -10.63 -1.29
N LYS A 373 27.66 -9.54 -0.66
CA LYS A 373 28.46 -9.58 0.57
C LYS A 373 27.62 -9.78 1.83
N ASP A 374 26.35 -9.36 1.79
CA ASP A 374 25.44 -9.41 2.93
C ASP A 374 24.45 -10.60 2.85
N LEU A 375 24.23 -11.19 1.67
CA LEU A 375 23.23 -12.24 1.44
C LEU A 375 23.78 -13.65 1.18
N ASP A 376 25.09 -13.83 1.00
CA ASP A 376 25.74 -15.14 0.75
C ASP A 376 25.10 -15.92 -0.43
N ILE A 377 24.67 -15.21 -1.47
CA ILE A 377 24.14 -15.76 -2.72
C ILE A 377 25.22 -15.64 -3.80
N ASP A 378 25.65 -16.77 -4.38
CA ASP A 378 26.64 -16.80 -5.46
C ASP A 378 25.96 -16.52 -6.82
N LEU A 379 26.09 -15.29 -7.31
CA LEU A 379 25.56 -14.84 -8.59
C LEU A 379 26.56 -15.01 -9.76
N THR A 380 27.74 -15.60 -9.52
CA THR A 380 28.85 -15.66 -10.49
C THR A 380 28.62 -16.55 -11.72
N HIS A 381 27.45 -17.19 -11.80
CA HIS A 381 27.08 -18.08 -12.91
C HIS A 381 25.90 -17.60 -13.75
N ARG A 382 25.35 -16.41 -13.47
CA ARG A 382 24.23 -15.85 -14.24
C ARG A 382 24.71 -14.87 -15.30
N SER A 383 24.07 -14.90 -16.47
CA SER A 383 24.39 -13.98 -17.56
C SER A 383 23.92 -12.56 -17.21
N ALA A 384 24.57 -11.53 -17.76
CA ALA A 384 24.21 -10.13 -17.49
C ALA A 384 22.76 -9.79 -17.89
N GLU A 385 22.21 -10.49 -18.88
CA GLU A 385 20.81 -10.36 -19.31
C GLU A 385 19.84 -10.99 -18.30
N GLU A 386 20.20 -12.12 -17.67
CA GLU A 386 19.39 -12.74 -16.58
C GLU A 386 19.45 -11.96 -15.26
N ILE A 387 20.45 -11.08 -15.07
CA ILE A 387 20.57 -10.21 -13.90
C ILE A 387 19.74 -8.93 -14.09
N GLU A 388 19.72 -8.35 -15.31
CA GLU A 388 18.89 -7.17 -15.61
C GLU A 388 17.38 -7.46 -15.63
N GLU A 389 16.94 -8.62 -16.15
CA GLU A 389 15.51 -8.95 -16.23
C GLU A 389 14.89 -9.28 -14.86
N ILE A 390 15.68 -9.88 -13.96
CA ILE A 390 15.24 -10.18 -12.59
C ILE A 390 15.21 -8.90 -11.74
N ASP A 391 16.12 -7.93 -11.96
CA ASP A 391 16.21 -6.74 -11.11
C ASP A 391 15.04 -5.78 -11.27
N GLU A 392 14.47 -5.59 -12.46
CA GLU A 392 13.32 -4.68 -12.65
C GLU A 392 12.00 -5.30 -12.17
N GLU A 393 11.71 -6.57 -12.50
CA GLU A 393 10.51 -7.25 -12.01
C GLU A 393 10.58 -7.55 -10.51
N PHE A 394 11.75 -7.89 -9.97
CA PHE A 394 11.91 -8.13 -8.53
C PHE A 394 11.89 -6.84 -7.72
N ALA A 395 12.50 -5.75 -8.20
CA ALA A 395 12.41 -4.45 -7.53
C ALA A 395 10.97 -3.92 -7.56
N ALA A 396 10.26 -4.07 -8.69
CA ALA A 396 8.85 -3.71 -8.79
C ALA A 396 7.98 -4.57 -7.86
N ALA A 397 8.18 -5.89 -7.82
CA ALA A 397 7.44 -6.80 -6.94
C ALA A 397 7.76 -6.58 -5.46
N LEU A 398 9.00 -6.21 -5.12
CA LEU A 398 9.41 -5.87 -3.76
C LEU A 398 8.83 -4.51 -3.33
N GLN A 399 8.76 -3.55 -4.24
CA GLN A 399 8.15 -2.25 -4.00
C GLN A 399 6.62 -2.37 -3.86
N GLU A 400 5.97 -3.13 -4.74
CA GLU A 400 4.54 -3.49 -4.65
C GLU A 400 4.25 -4.24 -3.34
N ALA A 401 5.10 -5.20 -2.95
CA ALA A 401 4.93 -5.93 -1.70
C ALA A 401 5.14 -5.06 -0.44
N GLU A 402 6.04 -4.06 -0.49
CA GLU A 402 6.22 -3.12 0.62
C GLU A 402 5.13 -2.02 0.64
N CYS A 403 4.56 -1.62 -0.51
CA CYS A 403 3.38 -0.74 -0.59
C CYS A 403 2.13 -1.42 -0.02
N ILE A 404 1.82 -2.65 -0.48
CA ILE A 404 0.71 -3.47 0.03
C ILE A 404 0.84 -3.68 1.54
N LYS A 405 2.06 -3.90 2.04
CA LYS A 405 2.36 -4.09 3.47
C LYS A 405 2.28 -2.79 4.28
N ALA A 406 2.44 -1.64 3.63
CA ALA A 406 2.24 -0.32 4.22
C ALA A 406 0.77 0.14 4.13
N GLY A 407 -0.11 -0.61 3.46
CA GLY A 407 -1.48 -0.21 3.18
C GLY A 407 -1.56 0.99 2.22
N LEU A 408 -0.54 1.14 1.38
CA LEU A 408 -0.51 2.09 0.27
C LEU A 408 -1.05 1.40 -0.96
#